data_AF-A0A369A8M8-F1
#
_entry.id   AF-A0A369A8M8-F1
#
_cell.length_a   1.000
_cell.length_b   1.000
_cell.length_c   1.000
_cell.angle_alpha   90.00
_cell.angle_beta   90.00
_cell.angle_gamma   90.00
#
_symmetry.space_group_name_H-M   'P 1'
#
loop_
_entity.id
_entity.type
_entity.pdbx_description
1 polymer ?
#
loop_
_entity_poly.entity_id
_entity_poly.type
_entity_poly.pdbx_seq_one_letter_code
_entity_poly.pdbx_strand_id
1 'polypeptide(L)' 'MKKILFITGIASSVFGFFQGYPYVFDYGILSNYGKGYVWGSALLFFTGLAMIYFALKIKKQAHKVRFSDDIDETEPRN' A
#
# COMPACT_ATOMS: atom_id res chain seq x y z
N MET A 1 -6.74 -3.99 13.51
CA MET A 1 -6.53 -4.66 12.19
C MET A 1 -6.09 -3.68 11.08
N LYS A 2 -6.79 -2.58 10.81
CA LYS A 2 -6.44 -1.64 9.71
C LYS A 2 -5.05 -0.98 9.82
N LYS A 3 -4.58 -0.68 11.06
CA LYS A 3 -3.22 -0.17 11.30
C LYS A 3 -2.13 -1.18 10.95
N ILE A 4 -2.36 -2.46 11.25
CA ILE A 4 -1.42 -3.55 10.92
C ILE A 4 -1.29 -3.65 9.41
N LEU A 5 -2.41 -3.68 8.68
CA LEU A 5 -2.40 -3.71 7.20
C LEU A 5 -1.61 -2.56 6.58
N PHE A 6 -1.73 -1.36 7.16
CA PHE A 6 -1.00 -0.18 6.71
C PHE A 6 0.52 -0.29 7.01
N ILE A 7 0.88 -0.70 8.23
CA ILE A 7 2.28 -0.88 8.65
C ILE A 7 2.95 -1.99 7.82
N THR A 8 2.27 -3.12 7.62
CA THR A 8 2.75 -4.23 6.80
C THR A 8 2.90 -3.80 5.34
N GLY A 9 1.96 -3.02 4.80
CA GLY A 9 2.07 -2.47 3.44
C GLY A 9 3.29 -1.55 3.27
N ILE A 10 3.56 -0.69 4.27
CA ILE A 10 4.76 0.17 4.29
C ILE A 10 6.03 -0.69 4.35
N ALA A 11 6.10 -1.63 5.29
CA ALA A 11 7.26 -2.51 5.44
C ALA A 11 7.55 -3.27 4.14
N SER A 12 6.55 -3.93 3.54
CA SER A 12 6.72 -4.65 2.27
C SER A 12 7.16 -3.74 1.12
N SER A 13 6.65 -2.50 1.07
CA SER A 13 7.08 -1.53 0.06
C SER A 13 8.56 -1.14 0.26
N VAL A 14 8.96 -0.83 1.49
CA VAL A 14 10.37 -0.48 1.77
C VAL A 14 11.28 -1.66 1.45
N PHE A 15 10.95 -2.88 1.89
CA PHE A 15 11.73 -4.07 1.58
C PHE A 15 11.82 -4.32 0.07
N GLY A 16 10.70 -4.29 -0.67
CA GLY A 16 10.71 -4.49 -2.12
C GLY A 16 11.57 -3.45 -2.86
N PHE A 17 11.53 -2.20 -2.42
CA PHE A 17 12.33 -1.13 -3.02
C PHE A 17 13.84 -1.32 -2.74
N PHE A 18 14.23 -1.51 -1.49
CA PHE A 18 15.64 -1.70 -1.12
C PHE A 18 16.24 -2.98 -1.68
N GLN A 19 15.43 -4.02 -1.84
CA GLN A 19 15.84 -5.31 -2.39
C GLN A 19 16.08 -5.22 -3.90
N GLY A 20 15.21 -4.53 -4.64
CA GLY A 20 15.29 -4.41 -6.10
C GLY A 20 16.27 -3.36 -6.58
N TYR A 21 16.34 -2.20 -5.90
CA TYR A 21 17.08 -1.01 -6.33
C TYR A 21 18.54 -1.27 -6.81
N PRO A 22 19.36 -2.08 -6.11
CA PRO A 22 20.75 -2.33 -6.51
C PRO A 22 20.88 -3.02 -7.87
N TYR A 23 19.91 -3.88 -8.21
CA TYR A 23 19.98 -4.77 -9.36
C TYR A 23 19.26 -4.22 -10.60
N VAL A 24 18.55 -3.09 -10.47
CA VAL A 24 17.87 -2.42 -11.59
C VAL A 24 18.88 -1.77 -12.55
N PHE A 25 19.99 -1.23 -12.03
CA PHE A 25 21.00 -0.57 -12.85
C PHE A 25 21.89 -1.57 -13.62
N ASP A 26 22.15 -2.74 -13.04
CA ASP A 26 22.95 -3.81 -13.66
C ASP A 26 22.11 -4.91 -14.31
N TYR A 27 20.84 -4.63 -14.63
CA TYR A 27 19.89 -5.63 -15.14
C TYR A 27 20.38 -6.35 -16.42
N GLY A 28 21.17 -5.66 -17.25
CA GLY A 28 21.73 -6.19 -18.49
C GLY A 28 22.81 -7.26 -18.28
N ILE A 29 23.50 -7.24 -17.14
CA ILE A 29 24.59 -8.18 -16.80
C ILE A 29 24.05 -9.31 -15.90
N LEU A 30 22.82 -9.17 -15.42
CA LEU A 30 22.21 -10.05 -14.45
C LEU A 30 21.79 -11.39 -15.06
N SER A 31 22.08 -12.48 -14.34
CA SER A 31 21.61 -13.82 -14.71
C SER A 31 20.07 -13.88 -14.73
N ASN A 32 19.50 -14.86 -15.43
CA ASN A 32 18.04 -15.06 -15.46
C ASN A 32 17.43 -15.17 -14.05
N TYR A 33 18.17 -15.74 -13.09
CA TYR A 33 17.75 -15.80 -11.69
C TYR A 33 17.71 -14.41 -11.04
N GLY A 34 18.75 -13.58 -11.24
CA GLY A 34 18.76 -12.21 -10.72
C GLY A 34 17.69 -11.32 -11.37
N LYS A 35 17.36 -11.54 -12.65
CA LYS A 35 16.23 -10.87 -13.29
C LYS A 35 14.91 -11.24 -12.62
N GLY A 36 14.73 -12.52 -12.27
CA GLY A 36 13.59 -13.00 -11.50
C GLY A 36 13.52 -12.37 -10.10
N TYR A 37 14.67 -12.16 -9.46
CA TYR A 37 14.76 -11.46 -8.17
C TYR A 37 14.27 -10.02 -8.26
N VAL A 38 14.70 -9.25 -9.28
CA VAL A 38 14.22 -7.87 -9.52
C VAL A 38 12.71 -7.82 -9.75
N TRP A 39 12.19 -8.73 -10.57
CA TRP A 39 10.74 -8.83 -10.81
C TRP A 39 9.97 -9.21 -9.54
N GLY A 40 10.52 -10.12 -8.72
CA GLY A 40 9.95 -10.48 -7.42
C GLY A 40 9.91 -9.28 -6.47
N SER A 41 11.00 -8.51 -6.39
CA SER A 41 11.06 -7.28 -5.58
C SER A 41 10.08 -6.21 -6.09
N ALA A 42 9.93 -6.05 -7.40
CA ALA A 42 8.94 -5.15 -7.99
C ALA A 42 7.51 -5.59 -7.63
N LEU A 43 7.18 -6.88 -7.74
CA LEU A 43 5.89 -7.42 -7.32
C LEU A 43 5.61 -7.18 -5.84
N LEU A 44 6.62 -7.38 -4.97
CA LEU A 44 6.52 -7.13 -3.54
C LEU A 44 6.23 -5.65 -3.24
N PHE A 45 6.92 -4.76 -3.96
CA PHE A 45 6.73 -3.31 -3.86
C PHE A 45 5.30 -2.89 -4.25
N PHE A 46 4.83 -3.32 -5.43
CA PHE A 46 3.49 -2.99 -5.90
C PHE A 46 2.38 -3.60 -5.03
N THR A 47 2.59 -4.81 -4.51
CA THR A 47 1.65 -5.43 -3.56
C THR A 47 1.57 -4.63 -2.26
N GLY A 48 2.72 -4.16 -1.74
CA GLY A 48 2.78 -3.26 -0.58
C GLY A 48 2.03 -1.95 -0.81
N LEU A 49 2.24 -1.31 -1.96
CA LEU A 49 1.51 -0.10 -2.38
C LEU A 49 0.00 -0.33 -2.48
N ALA A 50 -0.43 -1.45 -3.05
CA ALA A 50 -1.84 -1.80 -3.14
C ALA A 50 -2.48 -1.93 -1.74
N MET A 51 -1.80 -2.61 -0.80
CA MET A 51 -2.26 -2.71 0.60
C MET A 51 -2.40 -1.33 1.27
N ILE A 52 -1.42 -0.45 1.07
CA ILE A 52 -1.47 0.93 1.57
C ILE A 52 -2.68 1.67 0.98
N TYR A 53 -2.89 1.58 -0.34
CA TYR A 53 -4.00 2.23 -1.02
C TYR A 53 -5.37 1.77 -0.48
N PHE A 54 -5.57 0.46 -0.35
CA PHE A 54 -6.81 -0.07 0.22
C PHE A 54 -7.00 0.34 1.68
N ALA A 55 -5.93 0.32 2.49
CA ALA A 55 -5.98 0.75 3.88
C ALA A 55 -6.41 2.23 4.01
N LEU A 56 -5.91 3.11 3.14
CA LEU A 56 -6.29 4.53 3.09
C LEU A 56 -7.72 4.73 2.60
N LYS A 57 -8.14 4.01 1.54
CA LYS A 57 -9.49 4.09 0.99
C LYS A 57 -10.56 3.71 2.02
N ILE A 58 -10.31 2.65 2.79
CA ILE A 58 -11.21 2.20 3.88
C ILE A 58 -11.28 3.26 4.99
N LYS A 59 -10.18 3.95 5.31
CA LYS A 59 -10.15 5.02 6.31
C LYS A 59 -11.00 6.22 5.88
N LYS A 60 -10.92 6.60 4.59
CA LYS A 60 -11.67 7.74 4.03
C LYS A 60 -13.18 7.49 4.02
N GLN A 61 -13.62 6.27 3.72
CA GLN A 61 -15.03 5.90 3.77
C GLN A 61 -15.58 5.92 5.20
N ALA A 62 -14.84 5.36 6.17
CA ALA A 62 -15.26 5.37 7.57
C ALA A 62 -15.40 6.78 8.16
N HIS A 63 -14.54 7.72 7.75
CA HIS A 63 -14.63 9.12 8.16
C HIS A 63 -15.84 9.84 7.54
N LYS A 64 -16.13 9.55 6.25
CA LYS A 64 -17.26 10.18 5.55
C LYS A 64 -18.61 9.75 6.12
N VAL A 65 -18.78 8.47 6.46
CA VAL A 65 -20.01 7.94 7.06
C VAL A 65 -20.28 8.62 8.41
N ARG A 66 -19.29 8.67 9.30
CA ARG A 66 -19.43 9.27 10.63
C ARG A 66 -19.82 10.76 10.57
N PHE A 67 -19.23 11.51 9.64
CA PHE A 67 -19.58 12.93 9.43
C PHE A 67 -20.99 13.14 8.88
N SER A 68 -21.52 12.20 8.09
CA SER A 68 -22.91 12.28 7.60
C SER A 68 -23.91 12.00 8.71
N ASP A 69 -23.64 11.03 9.58
CA ASP A 69 -24.52 10.71 10.72
C ASP A 69 -24.60 11.89 11.72
N ASP A 70 -23.47 12.58 11.98
CA ASP A 70 -23.44 13.75 12.86
C ASP A 70 -24.26 14.95 12.31
N ILE A 71 -24.38 15.08 10.98
CA ILE A 71 -25.17 16.17 10.36
C ILE A 71 -26.68 15.88 10.48
N ASP A 72 -27.08 14.62 10.26
CA ASP A 72 -28.48 14.18 10.33
C ASP A 72 -29.08 14.33 11.74
N GLU A 73 -28.31 14.10 12.80
CA GLU A 73 -28.76 14.32 14.19
C GLU A 73 -28.95 15.81 14.54
N THR A 74 -28.24 16.72 13.87
CA THR A 74 -28.31 18.16 14.15
C THR A 74 -29.42 18.89 13.39
N GLU A 75 -30.05 18.23 12.42
CA GLU A 75 -31.14 18.82 11.65
C GLU A 75 -32.45 18.68 12.44
N PRO A 76 -33.15 19.79 12.76
CA PRO A 76 -34.40 19.71 13.49
C PRO A 76 -35.41 18.92 12.66
N ARG A 77 -35.88 17.78 13.19
CA ARG A 77 -36.99 17.01 12.62
C ARG A 77 -38.22 17.91 12.56
N ASN A 78 -38.46 18.45 11.36
CA ASN A 78 -39.63 19.26 11.03
C ASN A 78 -40.85 18.38 10.78
#